data_AF-H7FU13-F1
#
_entry.id   AF-H7FU13-F1
#
_cell.length_a   1.000
_cell.length_b   1.000
_cell.length_c   1.000
_cell.angle_alpha   90.00
_cell.angle_beta   90.00
_cell.angle_gamma   90.00
#
_symmetry.space_group_name_H-M   'P 1'
#
loop_
_entity.id
_entity.type
_entity.pdbx_description
1 polymer ?
#
loop_
_entity_poly.entity_id
_entity_poly.type
_entity_poly.pdbx_seq_one_letter_code
_entity_poly.pdbx_strand_id
1 'polypeptide(L)' 'MFDYTKSILERVSFDPILFCKELEKAIKSLLPYEMEQLREWLSTFIIEKPELQQCLLIVNQ' A
#
# COMPACT_ATOMS: atom_id res chain seq x y z
N MET A 1 8.58 3.49 10.52
CA MET A 1 7.90 4.29 9.47
C MET A 1 6.71 3.51 8.90
N PHE A 2 6.84 2.19 8.84
CA PHE A 2 5.80 1.27 8.40
C PHE A 2 4.41 1.46 9.02
N ASP A 3 4.28 1.52 10.35
CA ASP A 3 2.95 1.67 11.00
C ASP A 3 2.22 2.95 10.59
N TYR A 4 2.96 4.04 10.42
CA TYR A 4 2.41 5.31 9.94
C TYR A 4 1.91 5.20 8.50
N THR A 5 2.72 4.60 7.62
CA THR A 5 2.33 4.28 6.24
C THR A 5 1.06 3.43 6.20
N LYS A 6 1.03 2.34 6.98
CA LYS A 6 -0.11 1.43 7.06
C LYS A 6 -1.39 2.17 7.46
N SER A 7 -1.32 2.99 8.51
CA SER A 7 -2.47 3.78 8.97
C SER A 7 -2.98 4.77 7.91
N ILE A 8 -2.08 5.42 7.16
CA ILE A 8 -2.48 6.27 6.04
C ILE A 8 -3.21 5.45 4.98
N LEU A 9 -2.61 4.35 4.53
CA LEU A 9 -3.16 3.49 3.49
C LEU A 9 -4.53 2.92 3.87
N GLU A 10 -4.70 2.48 5.11
CA GLU A 10 -6.00 2.07 5.65
C GLU A 10 -7.03 3.21 5.57
N ARG A 11 -6.65 4.41 6.01
CA ARG A 11 -7.53 5.57 6.02
C ARG A 11 -7.95 6.02 4.62
N VAL A 12 -7.07 5.91 3.62
CA VAL A 12 -7.38 6.32 2.24
C VAL A 12 -7.92 5.18 1.37
N SER A 13 -8.07 3.97 1.93
CA SER A 13 -8.49 2.76 1.19
C SER A 13 -9.89 2.82 0.59
N PHE A 14 -10.70 3.83 0.93
CA PHE A 14 -12.01 4.07 0.32
C PHE A 14 -11.92 4.69 -1.08
N ASP A 15 -10.78 5.27 -1.46
CA ASP A 15 -10.54 5.90 -2.76
C ASP A 15 -9.31 5.24 -3.42
N PRO A 16 -9.51 4.38 -4.43
CA PRO A 16 -8.41 3.69 -5.11
C PRO A 16 -7.37 4.63 -5.72
N ILE A 17 -7.77 5.80 -6.20
CA ILE A 17 -6.86 6.77 -6.82
C ILE A 17 -5.98 7.40 -5.75
N LEU A 18 -6.57 7.79 -4.61
CA LEU A 18 -5.83 8.34 -3.49
C LEU A 18 -4.92 7.27 -2.85
N PHE A 19 -5.41 6.03 -2.72
CA PHE A 19 -4.65 4.91 -2.21
C PHE A 19 -3.39 4.64 -3.05
N CYS A 20 -3.53 4.54 -4.37
CA CYS A 20 -2.39 4.38 -5.28
C CYS A 20 -1.35 5.52 -5.09
N LYS A 21 -1.78 6.78 -4.94
CA LYS A 21 -0.87 7.93 -4.72
C LYS A 21 -0.11 7.86 -3.39
N GLU A 22 -0.78 7.48 -2.30
CA GLU A 22 -0.12 7.31 -1.00
C GLU A 22 0.78 6.07 -0.98
N LEU A 23 0.41 5.01 -1.70
CA LEU A 23 1.23 3.82 -1.88
C LEU A 23 2.53 4.13 -2.63
N GLU A 24 2.49 4.92 -3.70
CA GLU A 24 3.71 5.39 -4.38
C GLU A 24 4.65 6.18 -3.46
N LYS A 25 4.09 7.02 -2.57
CA LYS A 25 4.89 7.76 -1.58
C LYS A 25 5.53 6.83 -0.57
N ALA A 26 4.77 5.84 -0.09
CA ALA A 26 5.25 4.82 0.82
C ALA A 26 6.44 4.07 0.22
N ILE A 27 6.33 3.60 -1.03
CA ILE A 27 7.40 2.85 -1.71
C ILE A 27 8.70 3.65 -1.78
N LYS A 28 8.62 4.96 -2.00
CA LYS A 28 9.79 5.86 -2.07
C LYS A 28 10.39 6.19 -0.70
N SER A 29 9.61 6.05 0.37
CA SER A 29 10.00 6.47 1.72
C SER A 29 10.44 5.33 2.63
N LEU A 30 9.99 4.10 2.36
CA LEU A 30 10.24 2.95 3.22
C LEU A 30 11.61 2.33 2.96
N LEU A 31 12.22 1.82 4.03
CA LEU A 31 13.45 1.02 3.92
C LEU A 31 13.13 -0.39 3.36
N PRO A 32 14.14 -1.13 2.83
CA PRO A 32 13.92 -2.44 2.22
C PRO A 32 13.13 -3.44 3.10
N TYR A 33 13.43 -3.50 4.40
CA TYR A 33 12.74 -4.38 5.34
C TYR A 33 11.30 -3.93 5.64
N GLU A 34 10.99 -2.63 5.52
CA GLU A 34 9.62 -2.11 5.66
C GLU A 34 8.83 -2.33 4.37
N MET A 35 9.51 -2.34 3.22
CA MET A 35 8.93 -2.69 1.93
C MET A 35 8.48 -4.16 1.87
N GLU A 36 9.25 -5.08 2.46
CA GLU A 36 8.83 -6.48 2.61
C GLU A 36 7.55 -6.59 3.46
N GLN A 37 7.51 -5.92 4.62
CA GLN A 37 6.31 -5.86 5.46
C GLN A 37 5.11 -5.25 4.75
N LEU A 38 5.33 -4.19 3.94
CA LEU A 38 4.28 -3.58 3.14
C LEU A 38 3.72 -4.54 2.10
N ARG A 39 4.58 -5.31 1.41
CA ARG A 39 4.14 -6.31 0.43
C ARG A 39 3.28 -7.40 1.06
N GLU A 40 3.72 -7.95 2.17
CA GLU A 40 2.96 -8.99 2.89
C GLU A 40 1.61 -8.46 3.35
N TRP A 41 1.59 -7.30 4.02
CA TRP A 41 0.35 -6.68 4.47
C TRP A 41 -0.61 -6.39 3.30
N LEU A 42 -0.10 -5.75 2.24
CA LEU A 42 -0.91 -5.33 1.10
C LEU A 42 -1.53 -6.54 0.37
N SER A 43 -0.80 -7.65 0.29
CA SER A 43 -1.29 -8.90 -0.31
C SER A 43 -2.54 -9.44 0.40
N THR A 44 -2.62 -9.25 1.72
CA THR A 44 -3.80 -9.65 2.52
C THR A 44 -4.90 -8.58 2.48
N PHE A 45 -4.51 -7.30 2.54
CA PHE A 45 -5.45 -6.17 2.63
C PHE A 45 -6.32 -6.02 1.38
N ILE A 46 -5.78 -6.34 0.20
CA ILE A 46 -6.48 -6.17 -1.08
C ILE A 46 -7.42 -7.34 -1.38
N ILE A 47 -7.29 -8.48 -0.71
CA ILE A 47 -8.24 -9.61 -0.87
C ILE A 47 -9.66 -9.18 -0.55
N GLU A 48 -9.84 -8.33 0.47
CA GLU A 48 -11.13 -7.78 0.87
C GLU A 48 -11.54 -6.54 0.07
N LYS A 49 -10.66 -6.00 -0.79
CA LYS A 49 -10.85 -4.76 -1.55
C LYS A 49 -10.42 -4.92 -3.01
N PRO A 50 -11.20 -5.64 -3.84
CA PRO A 50 -10.85 -5.90 -5.24
C PRO A 50 -10.60 -4.62 -6.05
N GLU A 51 -11.24 -3.49 -5.70
CA GLU A 51 -11.04 -2.17 -6.31
C GLU A 51 -9.60 -1.64 -6.19
N LEU A 52 -8.84 -2.14 -5.21
CA LEU A 52 -7.44 -1.76 -4.99
C LEU A 52 -6.45 -2.66 -5.74
N GLN A 53 -6.90 -3.73 -6.42
CA GLN A 53 -6.02 -4.65 -7.15
C GLN A 53 -5.14 -3.94 -8.18
N GLN A 54 -5.65 -2.88 -8.81
CA GLN A 54 -4.87 -2.05 -9.73
C GLN A 54 -3.63 -1.41 -9.08
N CYS A 55 -3.68 -1.11 -7.78
CA CYS A 55 -2.55 -0.54 -7.04
C CYS A 55 -1.46 -1.58 -6.73
N LEU A 56 -1.74 -2.89 -6.80
CA LEU A 56 -0.71 -3.94 -6.66
C LEU A 56 0.36 -3.89 -7.75
N LEU A 57 -0.01 -3.42 -8.95
CA LEU A 57 0.92 -3.26 -10.07
C LEU A 57 2.06 -2.29 -9.74
N ILE A 58 1.81 -1.32 -8.84
CA ILE A 58 2.78 -0.30 -8.44
C ILE A 58 3.87 -0.90 -7.54
N VAL A 59 3.54 -1.91 -6.74
CA VAL A 59 4.49 -2.51 -5.78
C VAL A 59 5.39 -3.56 -6.43
N ASN A 60 4.96 -4.12 -7.57
CA ASN A 60 5.68 -5.16 -8.31
C ASN A 60 6.56 -4.61 -9.45
N GLN A 61 6.62 -3.29 -9.64
CA GLN A 61 7.64 -2.62 -10.46
C GLN A 61 8.92 -2.37 -9.66
#